data_AF-A0AAW2IZ31-F1
#
_entry.id   AF-A0AAW2IZ31-F1
#
_cell.length_a   1.000
_cell.length_b   1.000
_cell.length_c   1.000
_cell.angle_alpha   90.00
_cell.angle_beta   90.00
_cell.angle_gamma   90.00
#
_symmetry.space_group_name_H-M   'P 1'
#
loop_
_entity.id
_entity.type
_entity.pdbx_description
1 polymer ?
#
loop_
_entity_poly.entity_id
_entity_poly.type
_entity_poly.pdbx_seq_one_letter_code
_entity_poly.pdbx_strand_id
1 'polypeptide(L)'
;MARKSDAPRLNTLRFPLKLENPVRVLVPRPKKSRSQEEKDKEVELLSIQGIESDARQYVKFNIFLDEEDEEDRDNLAQAAYAGTFSLLPRGSNSPTKMKAEVRLELNRLLEELGVEDDEEILVTLVPVAGDITIGSIKIVYVPY
;
A
#
# COMPACT_ATOMS: atom_id res chain seq x y z
N MET A 1 13.57 16.27 -8.69
CA MET A 1 14.39 16.07 -7.47
C MET A 1 13.71 14.95 -6.71
N ALA A 2 14.39 13.87 -6.35
CA ALA A 2 13.74 12.77 -5.63
C ALA A 2 13.28 13.28 -4.25
N ARG A 3 11.98 13.16 -3.95
CA ARG A 3 11.45 13.39 -2.60
C ARG A 3 12.19 12.45 -1.65
N LYS A 4 12.89 13.01 -0.66
CA LYS A 4 13.59 12.22 0.36
C LYS A 4 12.66 12.03 1.54
N SER A 5 12.11 10.83 1.70
CA SER A 5 11.47 10.41 2.96
C SER A 5 12.48 9.63 3.81
N ASP A 6 12.45 9.82 5.13
CA ASP A 6 13.26 9.05 6.10
C ASP A 6 12.64 7.67 6.41
N ALA A 7 11.48 7.35 5.80
CA ALA A 7 10.79 6.09 6.02
C ALA A 7 11.65 4.87 5.66
N PRO A 8 11.51 3.75 6.42
CA PRO A 8 12.28 2.55 6.16
C PRO A 8 11.96 1.98 4.78
N ARG A 9 13.00 1.56 4.08
CA ARG A 9 12.86 0.84 2.80
C ARG A 9 12.28 -0.55 3.01
N LEU A 10 11.55 -1.04 2.02
CA LEU A 10 10.91 -2.36 2.04
C LEU A 10 11.87 -3.51 2.41
N ASN A 11 13.14 -3.45 1.99
CA ASN A 11 14.16 -4.46 2.30
C ASN A 11 14.62 -4.49 3.76
N THR A 12 14.33 -3.42 4.51
CA THR A 12 14.71 -3.28 5.93
C THR A 12 13.64 -3.89 6.83
N LEU A 13 12.39 -3.97 6.35
CA LEU A 13 11.29 -4.60 7.07
C LEU A 13 11.48 -6.11 7.18
N ARG A 14 11.05 -6.65 8.33
CA ARG A 14 10.98 -8.08 8.57
C ARG A 14 9.55 -8.54 8.36
N PHE A 15 9.37 -9.44 7.42
CA PHE A 15 8.10 -10.11 7.19
C PHE A 15 8.08 -11.48 7.89
N PRO A 16 6.92 -11.94 8.40
CA PRO A 16 5.61 -11.28 8.32
C PRO A 16 5.50 -10.07 9.27
N LEU A 17 4.93 -8.97 8.78
CA LEU A 17 4.84 -7.69 9.46
C LEU A 17 3.48 -7.56 10.17
N LYS A 18 3.48 -7.34 11.48
CA LYS A 18 2.25 -7.08 12.25
C LYS A 18 1.90 -5.59 12.20
N LEU A 19 0.67 -5.25 11.81
CA LEU A 19 0.19 -3.87 11.78
C LEU A 19 -0.45 -3.47 13.12
N GLU A 20 0.38 -3.21 14.13
CA GLU A 20 -0.09 -2.69 15.44
C GLU A 20 -0.19 -1.17 15.47
N ASN A 21 0.68 -0.49 14.71
CA ASN A 21 0.74 0.96 14.56
C ASN A 21 0.77 1.30 13.06
N PRO A 22 0.53 2.57 12.67
CA PRO A 22 0.77 3.01 11.31
C PRO A 22 2.18 2.65 10.84
N VAL A 23 2.29 1.98 9.70
CA VAL A 23 3.58 1.63 9.10
C VAL A 23 3.74 2.39 7.80
N ARG A 24 4.87 3.06 7.66
CA ARG A 24 5.29 3.78 6.46
C ARG A 24 6.46 3.02 5.83
N VAL A 25 6.38 2.77 4.54
CA VAL A 25 7.39 1.99 3.81
C VAL A 25 7.62 2.56 2.42
N LEU A 26 8.89 2.73 2.06
CA LEU A 26 9.28 3.02 0.69
C LEU A 26 9.28 1.73 -0.13
N VAL A 27 8.40 1.69 -1.14
CA VAL A 27 8.23 0.55 -2.04
C VAL A 27 8.85 0.89 -3.40
N PRO A 28 9.85 0.12 -3.85
CA PRO A 28 10.51 0.39 -5.13
C PRO A 28 9.59 0.08 -6.30
N ARG A 29 9.63 0.95 -7.30
CA ARG A 29 8.89 0.80 -8.56
C ARG A 29 9.75 0.13 -9.61
N PRO A 30 9.23 -0.89 -10.35
CA PRO A 30 10.04 -1.53 -11.38
C PRO A 30 10.21 -0.68 -12.65
N LYS A 31 9.29 0.26 -12.94
CA LYS A 31 9.40 1.23 -14.03
C LYS A 31 8.96 2.62 -13.54
N LYS A 32 9.55 3.69 -14.08
CA LYS A 32 9.20 5.10 -13.82
C LYS A 32 8.90 5.83 -15.13
N SER A 33 8.23 6.98 -15.06
CA SER A 33 7.98 7.87 -16.20
C SER A 33 7.38 7.15 -17.43
N ARG A 34 6.42 6.27 -17.19
CA ARG A 34 5.82 5.42 -18.24
C ARG A 34 5.07 6.26 -19.26
N SER A 35 5.17 5.92 -20.54
CA SER A 35 4.39 6.58 -21.59
C SER A 35 2.91 6.20 -21.50
N GLN A 36 2.03 7.01 -22.10
CA GLN A 36 0.60 6.68 -22.18
C GLN A 36 0.37 5.30 -22.85
N GLU A 37 1.11 5.00 -23.92
CA GLU A 37 1.02 3.70 -24.61
C GLU A 37 1.41 2.53 -23.72
N GLU A 38 2.37 2.71 -22.79
CA GLU A 38 2.70 1.69 -21.82
C GLU A 38 1.58 1.54 -20.80
N LYS A 39 1.04 2.65 -20.29
CA LYS A 39 -0.07 2.67 -19.32
C LYS A 39 -1.34 2.01 -19.87
N ASP A 40 -1.59 2.14 -21.18
CA ASP A 40 -2.71 1.51 -21.88
C ASP A 40 -2.51 0.00 -22.12
N LYS A 41 -1.28 -0.51 -21.97
CA LYS A 41 -0.95 -1.94 -22.14
C LYS A 41 -0.86 -2.70 -20.81
N GLU A 42 -0.34 -2.05 -19.77
CA GLU A 42 -0.13 -2.68 -18.46
C GLU A 42 -0.61 -1.77 -17.32
N VAL A 43 -1.33 -2.35 -16.36
CA VAL A 43 -1.74 -1.71 -15.12
C VAL A 43 -0.63 -1.86 -14.07
N GLU A 44 -0.19 -0.75 -13.49
CA GLU A 44 0.67 -0.76 -12.31
C GLU A 44 -0.19 -0.97 -11.05
N LEU A 45 0.03 -2.08 -10.34
CA LEU A 45 -0.75 -2.48 -9.16
C LEU A 45 0.12 -2.54 -7.91
N LEU A 46 -0.31 -1.89 -6.82
CA LEU A 46 0.19 -2.17 -5.48
C LEU A 46 -0.45 -3.47 -4.98
N SER A 47 0.36 -4.51 -4.77
CA SER A 47 -0.06 -5.80 -4.27
C SER A 47 0.43 -6.02 -2.84
N ILE A 48 -0.52 -6.14 -1.91
CA ILE A 48 -0.28 -6.51 -0.51
C ILE A 48 -0.74 -7.95 -0.34
N GLN A 49 0.20 -8.87 -0.12
CA GLN A 49 -0.07 -10.31 -0.08
C GLN A 49 0.16 -10.90 1.31
N GLY A 50 -0.46 -12.06 1.54
CA GLY A 50 -0.34 -12.77 2.80
C GLY A 50 -0.93 -11.99 3.97
N ILE A 51 -2.05 -11.30 3.74
CA ILE A 51 -2.81 -10.63 4.79
C ILE A 51 -3.47 -11.73 5.62
N GLU A 52 -2.95 -11.98 6.82
CA GLU A 52 -3.51 -12.93 7.77
C GLU A 52 -4.25 -12.18 8.89
N SER A 53 -5.49 -12.58 9.14
CA SER A 53 -6.32 -12.00 10.20
C SER A 53 -7.37 -12.99 10.73
N ASP A 54 -8.02 -12.66 11.85
CA ASP A 54 -9.14 -13.46 12.37
C ASP A 54 -10.42 -13.19 11.57
N ALA A 55 -11.00 -14.22 10.96
CA ALA A 55 -12.22 -14.11 10.16
C ALA A 55 -13.49 -13.86 10.99
N ARG A 56 -13.41 -14.03 12.31
CA ARG A 56 -14.51 -13.82 13.27
C ARG A 56 -14.54 -12.41 13.82
N GLN A 57 -13.50 -11.61 13.54
CA GLN A 57 -13.40 -10.24 13.99
C GLN A 57 -13.53 -9.28 12.82
N TYR A 58 -13.92 -8.05 13.14
CA TYR A 58 -13.90 -6.98 12.16
C TYR A 58 -12.45 -6.53 11.99
N VAL A 59 -11.99 -6.53 10.75
CA VAL A 59 -10.63 -6.15 10.40
C VAL A 59 -10.69 -5.02 9.40
N LYS A 60 -9.94 -3.95 9.65
CA LYS A 60 -9.86 -2.81 8.74
C LYS A 60 -8.50 -2.15 8.81
N PHE A 61 -7.94 -1.81 7.65
CA PHE A 61 -6.84 -0.87 7.53
C PHE A 61 -6.99 -0.01 6.28
N ASN A 62 -6.47 1.21 6.35
CA ASN A 62 -6.45 2.14 5.24
C ASN A 62 -5.05 2.18 4.62
N ILE A 63 -5.00 2.48 3.33
CA ILE A 63 -3.79 2.53 2.53
C ILE A 63 -3.71 3.93 1.93
N PHE A 64 -2.60 4.62 2.20
CA PHE A 64 -2.29 5.94 1.67
C PHE A 64 -0.99 5.90 0.88
N LEU A 65 -0.89 6.80 -0.08
CA LEU A 65 0.32 7.02 -0.88
C LEU A 65 0.84 8.42 -0.63
N ASP A 66 2.17 8.50 -0.59
CA ASP A 66 2.94 9.75 -0.52
C ASP A 66 2.52 10.69 0.62
N GLU A 67 2.30 10.12 1.80
CA GLU A 67 2.07 10.90 3.02
C GLU A 67 3.40 11.49 3.51
N GLU A 68 3.66 12.77 3.22
CA GLU A 68 4.88 13.48 3.65
C GLU A 68 5.07 13.46 5.18
N ASP A 69 6.33 13.53 5.60
CA ASP A 69 6.70 13.73 7.01
C ASP A 69 6.28 15.13 7.48
N GLU A 70 5.87 15.26 8.75
CA GLU A 70 5.35 16.50 9.37
C GLU A 70 6.29 17.74 9.28
N GLU A 71 7.53 17.56 8.83
CA GLU A 71 8.54 18.61 8.68
C GLU A 71 8.40 19.46 7.40
N ASP A 72 7.83 18.91 6.32
CA ASP A 72 7.58 19.63 5.05
C ASP A 72 6.17 20.24 5.01
N ARG A 73 5.86 21.10 5.99
CA ARG A 73 4.55 21.79 6.10
C ARG A 73 4.28 22.82 4.99
N ASP A 74 5.26 23.13 4.15
CA ASP A 74 5.09 24.08 3.05
C ASP A 74 4.41 23.43 1.82
N ASN A 75 4.27 22.10 1.80
CA ASN A 75 3.62 21.34 0.72
C ASN A 75 2.37 20.61 1.25
N LEU A 76 1.49 21.37 1.89
CA LEU A 76 0.33 20.95 2.71
C LEU A 76 -0.78 20.12 2.03
N ALA A 77 -0.57 19.55 0.85
CA ALA A 77 -1.60 18.78 0.19
C ALA A 77 -0.98 17.74 -0.73
N GLN A 78 -1.06 16.46 -0.34
CA GLN A 78 -1.63 15.37 -1.14
C GLN A 78 -1.17 13.99 -0.61
N ALA A 79 -1.55 13.62 0.61
CA ALA A 79 -1.64 12.18 0.90
C ALA A 79 -2.83 11.64 0.10
N ALA A 80 -2.61 10.82 -0.93
CA ALA A 80 -3.71 10.23 -1.68
C ALA A 80 -4.20 8.96 -0.98
N TYR A 81 -5.48 8.95 -0.65
CA TYR A 81 -6.15 7.73 -0.22
C TYR A 81 -6.20 6.74 -1.39
N ALA A 82 -5.47 5.63 -1.26
CA ALA A 82 -5.41 4.60 -2.30
C ALA A 82 -6.46 3.51 -2.11
N GLY A 83 -6.89 3.27 -0.88
CA GLY A 83 -7.96 2.33 -0.60
C GLY A 83 -8.06 1.89 0.84
N THR A 84 -9.03 1.01 1.10
CA THR A 84 -9.24 0.37 2.40
C THR A 84 -9.42 -1.12 2.17
N PHE A 85 -8.78 -1.92 3.02
CA PHE A 85 -9.15 -3.32 3.19
C PHE A 85 -10.08 -3.44 4.39
N SER A 86 -11.20 -4.13 4.21
CA SER A 86 -12.14 -4.45 5.28
C SER A 86 -12.54 -5.91 5.19
N LEU A 87 -12.50 -6.62 6.32
CA LEU A 87 -13.08 -7.94 6.47
C LEU A 87 -14.19 -7.87 7.51
N LEU A 88 -15.39 -8.32 7.10
CA LEU A 88 -16.51 -8.46 8.00
C LEU A 88 -16.44 -9.81 8.74
N PRO A 89 -16.82 -9.85 10.03
CA PRO A 89 -16.96 -11.10 10.77
C PRO A 89 -17.84 -12.11 10.03
N ARG A 90 -17.32 -13.32 9.82
CA ARG A 90 -18.11 -14.45 9.33
C ARG A 90 -18.54 -15.32 10.51
N GLY A 91 -19.70 -15.99 10.37
CA GLY A 91 -20.29 -16.82 11.42
C GLY A 91 -19.36 -17.91 11.96
N SER A 92 -19.70 -18.47 13.13
CA SER A 92 -18.84 -19.33 13.97
C SER A 92 -18.25 -20.57 13.27
N ASN A 93 -18.85 -21.03 12.17
CA ASN A 93 -18.38 -22.17 11.36
C ASN A 93 -17.23 -21.82 10.39
N SER A 94 -16.76 -20.57 10.38
CA SER A 94 -15.67 -20.14 9.51
C SER A 94 -14.31 -20.47 10.13
N PRO A 95 -13.28 -20.75 9.31
CA PRO A 95 -11.92 -20.92 9.80
C PRO A 95 -11.48 -19.65 10.54
N THR A 96 -10.83 -19.82 11.69
CA THR A 96 -10.39 -18.69 12.53
C THR A 96 -9.39 -17.81 11.79
N LYS A 97 -8.52 -18.37 10.95
CA LYS A 97 -7.55 -17.60 10.16
C LYS A 97 -8.01 -17.46 8.73
N MET A 98 -8.03 -16.23 8.22
CA MET A 98 -8.24 -15.93 6.82
C MET A 98 -6.96 -15.39 6.20
N LYS A 99 -6.67 -15.81 4.96
CA LYS A 99 -5.63 -15.24 4.13
C LYS A 99 -6.27 -14.44 3.00
N ALA A 100 -5.82 -13.22 2.81
CA ALA A 100 -6.27 -12.35 1.74
C ALA A 100 -5.09 -11.69 1.03
N GLU A 101 -5.39 -11.13 -0.14
CA GLU A 101 -4.52 -10.19 -0.82
C GLU A 101 -5.34 -8.98 -1.28
N VAL A 102 -4.67 -7.84 -1.37
CA VAL A 102 -5.24 -6.59 -1.89
C VAL A 102 -4.40 -6.18 -3.09
N ARG A 103 -5.07 -5.71 -4.14
CA ARG A 103 -4.46 -5.11 -5.32
C ARG A 103 -5.13 -3.77 -5.56
N LEU A 104 -4.32 -2.70 -5.64
CA LEU A 104 -4.79 -1.35 -5.90
C LEU A 104 -4.13 -0.81 -7.15
N GLU A 105 -4.92 -0.20 -8.03
CA GLU A 105 -4.42 0.46 -9.24
C GLU A 105 -3.71 1.76 -8.90
N LEU A 106 -2.48 1.90 -9.40
CA LEU A 106 -1.63 3.05 -9.11
C LEU A 106 -1.59 4.07 -10.25
N ASN A 107 -1.80 3.67 -11.51
CA ASN A 107 -1.62 4.55 -12.68
C ASN A 107 -2.25 5.95 -12.47
N ARG A 108 -3.55 5.97 -12.14
CA ARG A 108 -4.28 7.22 -11.90
C ARG A 108 -3.80 7.98 -10.66
N LEU A 109 -3.53 7.27 -9.57
CA LEU A 109 -3.11 7.89 -8.31
C LEU A 109 -1.72 8.53 -8.44
N LEU A 110 -0.79 7.90 -9.15
CA LEU A 110 0.56 8.42 -9.37
C LEU A 110 0.54 9.68 -10.25
N GLU A 111 -0.34 9.73 -11.26
CA GLU A 111 -0.58 10.93 -12.09
C GLU A 111 -1.16 12.08 -11.25
N GLU A 112 -2.18 11.81 -10.44
CA GLU A 112 -2.84 12.82 -9.59
C GLU A 112 -1.88 13.39 -8.52
N LEU A 113 -0.96 12.56 -8.03
CA LEU A 113 0.09 12.94 -7.07
C LEU A 113 1.33 13.59 -7.72
N GLY A 114 1.51 13.44 -9.04
CA GLY A 114 2.69 13.96 -9.74
C GLY A 114 4.01 13.23 -9.39
N VAL A 115 3.94 11.97 -8.93
CA VAL A 115 5.11 11.18 -8.48
C VAL A 115 5.51 10.09 -9.49
N GLU A 116 5.11 10.25 -10.75
CA GLU A 116 5.38 9.27 -11.81
C GLU A 116 6.86 9.06 -12.10
N ASP A 117 7.68 10.08 -11.83
CA ASP A 117 9.13 10.08 -12.05
C ASP A 117 9.92 9.51 -10.86
N ASP A 118 9.25 9.23 -9.74
CA ASP A 118 9.90 8.74 -8.52
C ASP A 118 10.20 7.23 -8.59
N GLU A 119 11.37 6.85 -8.07
CA GLU A 119 11.87 5.47 -8.07
C GLU A 119 11.24 4.61 -6.97
N GLU A 120 10.83 5.24 -5.88
CA GLU A 120 10.21 4.61 -4.74
C GLU A 120 8.95 5.41 -4.40
N ILE A 121 7.87 4.74 -4.02
CA ILE A 121 6.67 5.39 -3.50
C ILE A 121 6.53 5.10 -2.02
N LEU A 122 6.16 6.12 -1.25
CA LEU A 122 5.85 5.95 0.15
C LEU A 122 4.45 5.39 0.29
N VAL A 123 4.34 4.21 0.90
CA VAL A 123 3.07 3.58 1.22
C VAL A 123 2.86 3.63 2.73
N THR A 124 1.76 4.23 3.17
CA THR A 124 1.33 4.18 4.56
C THR A 124 0.20 3.19 4.73
N LEU A 125 0.36 2.26 5.67
CA LEU A 125 -0.65 1.32 6.11
C LEU A 125 -1.12 1.72 7.51
N VAL A 126 -2.38 2.12 7.63
CA VAL A 126 -2.95 2.57 8.91
C VAL A 126 -3.95 1.51 9.41
N PRO A 127 -3.59 0.71 10.43
CA PRO A 127 -4.53 -0.21 11.04
C PRO A 127 -5.65 0.57 11.75
N VAL A 128 -6.90 0.17 11.52
CA VAL A 128 -8.09 0.78 12.15
C VAL A 128 -8.72 -0.20 13.14
N ALA A 129 -8.78 -1.49 12.78
CA ALA A 129 -9.36 -2.52 13.64
C ALA A 129 -8.81 -3.91 13.30
N GLY A 130 -8.73 -4.77 14.32
CA GLY A 130 -8.36 -6.18 14.22
C GLY A 130 -6.85 -6.43 14.21
N ASP A 131 -6.46 -7.67 14.49
CA ASP A 131 -5.07 -8.12 14.39
C ASP A 131 -4.76 -8.50 12.93
N ILE A 132 -3.82 -7.77 12.33
CA ILE A 132 -3.45 -7.92 10.91
C ILE A 132 -1.98 -8.20 10.80
N THR A 133 -1.65 -9.23 10.03
CA THR A 133 -0.28 -9.57 9.67
C THR A 133 -0.15 -9.55 8.15
N ILE A 134 0.89 -8.92 7.62
CA ILE A 134 1.16 -8.82 6.18
C ILE A 134 2.37 -9.68 5.84
N GLY A 135 2.27 -10.45 4.77
CA GLY A 135 3.35 -11.32 4.29
C GLY A 135 4.32 -10.59 3.36
N SER A 136 3.81 -9.76 2.45
CA SER A 136 4.65 -8.97 1.54
C SER A 136 3.90 -7.79 0.92
N ILE A 137 4.67 -6.79 0.50
CA ILE A 137 4.18 -5.62 -0.24
C ILE A 137 5.05 -5.49 -1.48
N LYS A 138 4.45 -5.33 -2.66
CA LYS A 138 5.19 -5.18 -3.91
C LYS A 138 4.35 -4.46 -4.96
N ILE A 139 5.02 -3.84 -5.94
CA ILE A 139 4.37 -3.27 -7.12
C ILE A 139 4.57 -4.25 -8.28
N VAL A 140 3.47 -4.56 -8.98
CA VAL A 140 3.45 -5.49 -10.11
C VAL A 140 2.78 -4.86 -11.32
N TYR A 141 3.21 -5.27 -12.51
CA TYR A 141 2.56 -4.89 -13.76
C TYR A 141 1.69 -6.05 -14.24
N VAL A 142 0.45 -5.75 -14.59
CA VAL A 142 -0.50 -6.73 -15.13
C VAL A 142 -0.98 -6.23 -16.49
N PRO A 143 -0.83 -7.00 -17.58
CA PRO A 143 -1.35 -6.60 -18.88
C PRO A 143 -2.89 -6.53 -18.85
N TYR A 144 -3.47 -5.61 -19.62
CA TYR A 144 -4.91 -5.59 -19.87
C TYR A 144 -5.38 -6.81 -20.67
#